data_AF-A0A8T4W0T7-F1
#
_entry.id   AF-A0A8T4W0T7-F1
#
_cell.length_a   1.000
_cell.length_b   1.000
_cell.length_c   1.000
_cell.angle_alpha   90.00
_cell.angle_beta   90.00
_cell.angle_gamma   90.00
#
_symmetry.space_group_name_H-M   'P 1'
#
loop_
_entity.id
_entity.type
_entity.pdbx_description
1 polymer ?
#
loop_
_entity_poly.entity_id
_entity_poly.type
_entity_poly.pdbx_seq_one_letter_code
_entity_poly.pdbx_strand_id
1 'polypeptide(L)'
;MHTVLVSGLCESAGKTSVACAVLAFLRRQDVEACGFKPMAGNSYWYDHGLVRETLREGRLYGHDAALLRRFSSGLLEEETVSPVHRLWPERARDASRGGVPSFIADRVTLPEGDMLVVNATLSGVDDAVGMVRRASRAAMQREITSLEEYNRLASREYAKAVAVAADRVGDAADCMVCESYARVAVPWQECAPDVALVVSPGRVSAYDGAAYMDAASLVQFREASTDRVVELLQPLARAQMPPAAGDVVETLTELSCWDELLAGVL
;
A
#
# COMPACT_ATOMS: atom_id res chain seq x y z
N MET A 1 -2.19 19.39 5.54
CA MET A 1 -2.43 17.94 5.62
C MET A 1 -1.21 17.31 6.26
N HIS A 2 -1.40 16.54 7.32
CA HIS A 2 -0.36 15.70 7.91
C HIS A 2 -0.24 14.35 7.20
N THR A 3 0.93 13.73 7.22
CA THR A 3 1.16 12.39 6.68
C THR A 3 1.84 11.48 7.71
N VAL A 4 1.17 10.39 8.07
CA VAL A 4 1.74 9.28 8.86
C VAL A 4 2.11 8.16 7.90
N LEU A 5 3.39 7.83 7.81
CA LEU A 5 3.85 6.65 7.06
C LEU A 5 3.88 5.44 7.98
N VAL A 6 3.26 4.33 7.57
CA VAL A 6 3.29 3.03 8.26
C VAL A 6 4.09 2.03 7.44
N SER A 7 5.34 1.80 7.84
CA SER A 7 6.29 0.89 7.18
C SER A 7 6.55 -0.36 8.00
N GLY A 8 7.08 -1.42 7.40
CA GLY A 8 7.21 -2.74 8.04
C GLY A 8 8.61 -3.34 7.93
N LEU A 9 9.08 -3.96 9.02
CA LEU A 9 10.35 -4.69 9.02
C LEU A 9 10.26 -6.07 8.37
N CYS A 10 9.04 -6.59 8.16
CA CYS A 10 8.74 -7.79 7.41
C CYS A 10 7.40 -7.63 6.64
N GLU A 11 7.12 -8.54 5.72
CA GLU A 11 5.89 -8.48 4.89
C GLU A 11 4.63 -8.45 5.76
N SER A 12 4.50 -9.41 6.69
CA SER A 12 3.36 -9.55 7.61
C SER A 12 3.64 -8.93 8.98
N ALA A 13 4.15 -7.70 9.02
CA ALA A 13 4.47 -7.02 10.27
C ALA A 13 3.24 -6.56 11.09
N GLY A 14 2.05 -6.52 10.49
CA GLY A 14 0.84 -5.94 11.09
C GLY A 14 0.59 -4.47 10.69
N LYS A 15 1.20 -4.00 9.59
CA LYS A 15 1.08 -2.63 9.09
C LYS A 15 -0.38 -2.19 8.90
N THR A 16 -1.19 -2.97 8.19
CA THR A 16 -2.62 -2.66 7.96
C THR A 16 -3.38 -2.49 9.27
N SER A 17 -3.16 -3.36 10.25
CA SER A 17 -3.81 -3.27 11.57
C SER A 17 -3.41 -2.00 12.32
N VAL A 18 -2.11 -1.66 12.30
CA VAL A 18 -1.61 -0.41 12.89
C VAL A 18 -2.17 0.81 12.18
N ALA A 19 -2.16 0.83 10.84
CA ALA A 19 -2.72 1.93 10.06
C ALA A 19 -4.22 2.13 10.35
N CYS A 20 -5.00 1.06 10.43
CA CYS A 20 -6.42 1.14 10.80
C CYS A 20 -6.62 1.63 12.23
N ALA A 21 -5.76 1.22 13.18
CA ALA A 21 -5.83 1.69 14.56
C ALA A 21 -5.50 3.18 14.68
N VAL A 22 -4.49 3.66 13.92
CA VAL A 22 -4.17 5.09 13.83
C VAL A 22 -5.34 5.87 13.24
N LEU A 23 -5.97 5.39 12.16
CA LEU A 23 -7.16 6.02 11.58
C LEU A 23 -8.31 6.10 12.60
N ALA A 24 -8.58 5.01 13.31
CA ALA A 24 -9.63 4.96 14.33
C ALA A 24 -9.32 5.88 15.52
N PHE A 25 -8.06 5.96 15.93
CA PHE A 25 -7.61 6.85 16.99
C PHE A 25 -7.74 8.31 16.59
N LEU A 26 -7.26 8.70 15.40
CA LEU A 26 -7.38 10.08 14.88
C LEU A 26 -8.84 10.53 14.79
N ARG A 27 -9.75 9.64 14.36
CA ARG A 27 -11.19 9.92 14.37
C ARG A 27 -11.73 10.21 15.77
N ARG A 28 -11.22 9.55 16.83
CA ARG A 28 -11.61 9.84 18.22
C ARG A 28 -11.10 11.20 18.71
N GLN A 29 -10.07 11.73 18.06
CA GLN A 29 -9.53 13.08 18.29
C GLN A 29 -10.18 14.12 17.35
N ASP A 30 -11.30 13.78 16.70
CA ASP A 30 -11.99 14.64 15.73
C ASP A 30 -11.11 15.09 14.54
N VAL A 31 -10.09 14.30 14.18
CA VAL A 31 -9.24 14.55 13.00
C VAL A 31 -9.77 13.75 11.81
N GLU A 32 -10.05 14.41 10.69
CA GLU A 32 -10.42 13.72 9.46
C GLU A 32 -9.19 13.05 8.85
N ALA A 33 -9.17 11.71 8.86
CA ALA A 33 -8.03 10.94 8.38
C ALA A 33 -8.42 9.91 7.32
N CYS A 34 -7.61 9.80 6.28
CA CYS A 34 -7.79 8.83 5.19
C CYS A 34 -6.60 7.87 5.10
N GLY A 35 -6.89 6.58 4.95
CA GLY A 35 -5.91 5.56 4.68
C GLY A 35 -5.48 5.61 3.21
N PHE A 36 -4.21 5.34 2.97
CA PHE A 36 -3.65 5.28 1.63
C PHE A 36 -2.66 4.13 1.50
N LYS A 37 -2.68 3.44 0.36
CA LYS A 37 -1.75 2.34 0.07
C LYS A 37 -1.35 2.40 -1.41
N PRO A 38 -0.30 3.15 -1.75
CA PRO A 38 0.11 3.45 -3.12
C PRO A 38 0.14 2.23 -4.04
N MET A 39 0.70 1.13 -3.54
CA MET A 39 0.76 -0.15 -4.23
C MET A 39 0.33 -1.27 -3.29
N ALA A 40 -0.48 -2.18 -3.80
CA ALA A 40 -0.91 -3.38 -3.11
C ALA A 40 -0.95 -4.57 -4.07
N GLY A 41 -1.20 -5.76 -3.54
CA GLY A 41 -1.55 -6.88 -4.41
C GLY A 41 -1.97 -8.14 -3.67
N ASN A 42 -2.60 -9.04 -4.41
CA ASN A 42 -3.20 -10.28 -3.93
C ASN A 42 -2.67 -11.48 -4.71
N SER A 43 -2.49 -12.62 -4.05
CA SER A 43 -2.27 -13.89 -4.72
C SER A 43 -3.55 -14.33 -5.42
N TYR A 44 -3.44 -14.63 -6.71
CA TYR A 44 -4.55 -15.22 -7.46
C TYR A 44 -5.08 -16.52 -6.84
N TRP A 45 -4.21 -17.27 -6.16
CA TRP A 45 -4.55 -18.56 -5.59
C TRP A 45 -4.99 -18.47 -4.13
N TYR A 46 -4.23 -17.76 -3.29
CA TYR A 46 -4.52 -17.69 -1.86
C TYR A 46 -5.68 -16.74 -1.56
N ASP A 47 -5.80 -15.65 -2.33
CA ASP A 47 -6.84 -14.64 -2.16
C ASP A 47 -7.96 -14.81 -3.20
N HIS A 48 -8.07 -15.99 -3.81
CA HIS A 48 -8.98 -16.27 -4.93
C HIS A 48 -10.44 -15.92 -4.61
N GLY A 49 -10.87 -16.10 -3.35
CA GLY A 49 -12.22 -15.72 -2.90
C GLY A 49 -12.48 -14.22 -3.09
N LEU A 50 -11.61 -13.37 -2.55
CA LEU A 50 -11.68 -11.92 -2.69
C LEU A 50 -11.54 -11.48 -4.14
N VAL A 51 -10.59 -12.08 -4.88
CA VAL A 51 -10.38 -11.77 -6.31
C VAL A 51 -11.66 -12.04 -7.10
N ARG A 52 -12.34 -13.16 -6.86
CA ARG A 52 -13.61 -13.48 -7.52
C ARG A 52 -14.74 -12.56 -7.09
N GLU A 53 -14.80 -12.16 -5.83
CA GLU A 53 -15.79 -11.23 -5.31
C GLU A 53 -15.66 -9.87 -5.99
N THR A 54 -14.49 -9.25 -5.92
CA THR A 54 -14.22 -7.94 -6.53
C THR A 54 -14.44 -7.95 -8.05
N LEU A 55 -13.99 -9.01 -8.74
CA LEU A 55 -14.19 -9.14 -10.19
C LEU A 55 -15.66 -9.34 -10.59
N ARG A 56 -16.55 -9.87 -9.73
CA ARG A 56 -18.00 -9.92 -10.05
C ARG A 56 -18.60 -8.52 -10.23
N GLU A 57 -18.01 -7.52 -9.56
CA GLU A 57 -18.36 -6.10 -9.69
C GLU A 57 -17.54 -5.39 -10.79
N GLY A 58 -16.67 -6.15 -11.47
CA GLY A 58 -15.70 -5.66 -12.43
C GLY A 58 -14.54 -4.88 -11.83
N ARG A 59 -14.35 -4.96 -10.51
CA ARG A 59 -13.34 -4.25 -9.74
C ARG A 59 -12.13 -5.13 -9.46
N LEU A 60 -11.04 -4.54 -8.97
CA LEU A 60 -9.88 -5.28 -8.47
C LEU A 60 -9.15 -4.48 -7.39
N TYR A 61 -9.22 -4.96 -6.15
CA TYR A 61 -8.54 -4.38 -4.99
C TYR A 61 -8.31 -5.44 -3.89
N GLY A 62 -7.50 -5.08 -2.89
CA GLY A 62 -7.08 -5.98 -1.81
C GLY A 62 -7.84 -5.80 -0.51
N HIS A 63 -7.68 -6.76 0.40
CA HIS A 63 -8.20 -6.66 1.77
C HIS A 63 -7.71 -5.39 2.47
N ASP A 64 -6.45 -5.00 2.26
CA ASP A 64 -5.88 -3.80 2.86
C ASP A 64 -6.61 -2.53 2.42
N ALA A 65 -6.90 -2.39 1.11
CA ALA A 65 -7.61 -1.22 0.60
C ALA A 65 -9.03 -1.12 1.17
N ALA A 66 -9.74 -2.25 1.27
CA ALA A 66 -11.07 -2.32 1.86
C ALA A 66 -11.06 -1.97 3.36
N LEU A 67 -10.07 -2.46 4.11
CA LEU A 67 -9.91 -2.15 5.53
C LEU A 67 -9.56 -0.67 5.74
N LEU A 68 -8.53 -0.17 5.06
CA LEU A 68 -8.14 1.25 5.13
C LEU A 68 -9.32 2.15 4.79
N ARG A 69 -10.07 1.83 3.73
CA ARG A 69 -11.28 2.55 3.34
C ARG A 69 -12.35 2.55 4.43
N ARG A 70 -12.62 1.40 5.06
CA ARG A 70 -13.59 1.28 6.15
C ARG A 70 -13.24 2.18 7.34
N PHE A 71 -11.96 2.34 7.66
CA PHE A 71 -11.49 3.18 8.76
C PHE A 71 -11.23 4.63 8.35
N SER A 72 -11.15 4.94 7.06
CA SER A 72 -10.99 6.30 6.53
C SER A 72 -12.23 7.15 6.75
N SER A 73 -12.03 8.45 6.97
CA SER A 73 -13.07 9.47 6.82
C SER A 73 -13.43 9.65 5.35
N GLY A 74 -14.64 10.15 5.08
CA GLY A 74 -15.10 10.37 3.71
C GLY A 74 -15.48 9.11 2.92
N LEU A 75 -15.65 9.28 1.59
CA LEU A 75 -16.22 8.28 0.69
C LEU A 75 -15.34 7.89 -0.51
N LEU A 76 -14.01 8.00 -0.41
CA LEU A 76 -13.11 7.63 -1.51
C LEU A 76 -13.24 6.15 -1.89
N GLU A 77 -13.18 5.79 -3.17
CA GLU A 77 -13.25 4.38 -3.57
C GLU A 77 -11.96 3.63 -3.17
N GLU A 78 -12.03 2.31 -2.97
CA GLU A 78 -10.87 1.45 -2.68
C GLU A 78 -9.76 1.58 -3.73
N GLU A 79 -10.13 1.81 -4.99
CA GLU A 79 -9.20 2.04 -6.10
C GLU A 79 -8.52 3.42 -6.02
N THR A 80 -9.06 4.38 -5.28
CA THR A 80 -8.37 5.64 -4.95
C THR A 80 -7.47 5.45 -3.73
N VAL A 81 -7.94 4.74 -2.71
CA VAL A 81 -7.11 4.37 -1.54
C VAL A 81 -5.90 3.54 -1.97
N SER A 82 -6.05 2.67 -2.95
CA SER A 82 -4.96 1.88 -3.52
C SER A 82 -4.96 1.94 -5.05
N PRO A 83 -4.26 2.92 -5.66
CA PRO A 83 -4.33 3.22 -7.09
C PRO A 83 -3.60 2.23 -7.98
N VAL A 84 -2.67 1.44 -7.43
CA VAL A 84 -2.02 0.35 -8.15
C VAL A 84 -2.22 -0.95 -7.38
N HIS A 85 -2.93 -1.90 -7.98
CA HIS A 85 -3.17 -3.21 -7.38
C HIS A 85 -2.77 -4.34 -8.30
N ARG A 86 -1.88 -5.19 -7.81
CA ARG A 86 -1.33 -6.31 -8.55
C ARG A 86 -1.97 -7.64 -8.18
N LEU A 87 -2.25 -8.45 -9.18
CA LEU A 87 -2.60 -9.85 -9.04
C LEU A 87 -1.38 -10.71 -9.37
N TRP A 88 -0.87 -11.48 -8.41
CA TRP A 88 0.33 -12.31 -8.57
C TRP A 88 -0.04 -13.79 -8.75
N PRO A 89 0.74 -14.58 -9.52
CA PRO A 89 0.58 -16.04 -9.57
C PRO A 89 1.14 -16.72 -8.30
N GLU A 90 0.76 -17.97 -8.02
CA GLU A 90 1.37 -18.80 -6.97
C GLU A 90 2.76 -19.23 -7.44
N ARG A 91 3.78 -18.43 -7.09
CA ARG A 91 5.20 -18.61 -7.42
C ARG A 91 5.42 -19.03 -8.88
N ALA A 92 5.68 -18.05 -9.75
CA ALA A 92 6.10 -18.31 -11.11
C ALA A 92 7.33 -19.25 -11.11
N ARG A 93 7.09 -20.54 -11.39
CA ARG A 93 8.15 -21.56 -11.47
C ARG A 93 9.19 -21.19 -12.53
N ASP A 94 8.76 -20.39 -13.51
CA ASP A 94 9.61 -19.66 -14.44
C ASP A 94 9.72 -18.22 -13.95
N ALA A 95 10.84 -17.89 -13.31
CA ALA A 95 11.20 -16.50 -13.06
C ALA A 95 11.06 -15.73 -14.39
N SER A 96 10.15 -14.77 -14.42
CA SER A 96 10.11 -13.64 -15.34
C SER A 96 11.00 -13.76 -16.58
N ARG A 97 10.48 -14.31 -17.69
CA ARG A 97 11.22 -14.24 -18.96
C ARG A 97 11.54 -12.78 -19.27
N GLY A 98 12.83 -12.49 -19.46
CA GLY A 98 13.29 -11.12 -19.76
C GLY A 98 13.26 -10.13 -18.59
N GLY A 99 13.07 -10.60 -17.34
CA GLY A 99 13.17 -9.76 -16.13
C GLY A 99 11.89 -8.99 -15.76
N VAL A 100 10.79 -9.15 -16.50
CA VAL A 100 9.48 -8.54 -16.18
C VAL A 100 8.91 -9.15 -14.90
N PRO A 101 8.54 -8.38 -13.85
CA PRO A 101 7.99 -8.96 -12.62
C PRO A 101 6.87 -9.98 -12.88
N SER A 102 6.86 -11.08 -12.12
CA SER A 102 5.87 -12.14 -12.29
C SER A 102 4.51 -11.71 -11.71
N PHE A 103 3.67 -11.11 -12.55
CA PHE A 103 2.29 -10.74 -12.24
C PHE A 103 1.34 -11.22 -13.34
N ILE A 104 0.08 -11.45 -13.00
CA ILE A 104 -0.99 -11.80 -13.95
C ILE A 104 -1.54 -10.51 -14.54
N ALA A 105 -1.95 -9.59 -13.67
CA ALA A 105 -2.46 -8.29 -14.05
C ALA A 105 -2.20 -7.23 -12.97
N ASP A 106 -1.97 -5.99 -13.39
CA ASP A 106 -2.03 -4.81 -12.53
C ASP A 106 -3.27 -3.99 -12.93
N ARG A 107 -4.05 -3.55 -11.94
CA ARG A 107 -5.06 -2.50 -12.12
C ARG A 107 -4.46 -1.17 -11.68
N VAL A 108 -4.54 -0.18 -12.56
CA VAL A 108 -3.99 1.16 -12.36
C VAL A 108 -5.11 2.18 -12.50
N THR A 109 -5.38 2.94 -11.44
CA THR A 109 -6.47 3.92 -11.39
C THR A 109 -5.95 5.27 -11.87
N LEU A 110 -6.34 5.68 -13.07
CA LEU A 110 -5.93 6.97 -13.66
C LEU A 110 -7.10 7.98 -13.65
N PRO A 111 -6.85 9.28 -13.82
CA PRO A 111 -7.91 10.28 -13.99
C PRO A 111 -8.90 9.93 -15.10
N GLU A 112 -8.40 9.30 -16.17
CA GLU A 112 -9.17 8.92 -17.36
C GLU A 112 -9.95 7.60 -17.19
N GLY A 113 -9.79 6.92 -16.05
CA GLY A 113 -10.40 5.64 -15.73
C GLY A 113 -9.38 4.53 -15.46
N ASP A 114 -9.86 3.37 -15.04
CA ASP A 114 -9.00 2.24 -14.72
C ASP A 114 -8.33 1.66 -15.97
N MET A 115 -7.05 1.34 -15.85
CA MET A 115 -6.26 0.60 -16.83
C MET A 115 -5.91 -0.78 -16.28
N LEU A 116 -6.19 -1.80 -17.07
CA LEU A 116 -5.76 -3.17 -16.82
C LEU A 116 -4.49 -3.48 -17.61
N VAL A 117 -3.43 -3.83 -16.92
CA VAL A 117 -2.13 -4.18 -17.49
C VAL A 117 -1.91 -5.66 -17.28
N VAL A 118 -1.76 -6.45 -18.34
CA VAL A 118 -1.51 -7.90 -18.24
C VAL A 118 -0.11 -8.25 -18.71
N ASN A 119 0.54 -9.18 -18.01
CA ASN A 119 1.86 -9.66 -18.38
C ASN A 119 1.75 -10.78 -19.42
N ALA A 120 2.06 -10.47 -20.68
CA ALA A 120 2.02 -11.45 -21.77
C ALA A 120 3.26 -12.37 -21.81
N THR A 121 4.28 -12.11 -20.98
CA THR A 121 5.49 -12.96 -20.89
C THR A 121 5.29 -14.19 -19.99
N LEU A 122 4.22 -14.20 -19.19
CA LEU A 122 3.97 -15.23 -18.19
C LEU A 122 3.18 -16.39 -18.81
N SER A 123 3.73 -17.60 -18.76
CA SER A 123 3.07 -18.82 -19.21
C SER A 123 2.25 -19.49 -18.09
N GLY A 124 1.22 -20.24 -18.47
CA GLY A 124 0.42 -21.03 -17.51
C GLY A 124 -0.56 -20.21 -16.67
N VAL A 125 -0.88 -18.99 -17.12
CA VAL A 125 -1.84 -18.09 -16.45
C VAL A 125 -3.00 -17.68 -17.36
N ASP A 126 -3.19 -18.35 -18.50
CA ASP A 126 -4.18 -17.99 -19.51
C ASP A 126 -5.61 -17.92 -18.95
N ASP A 127 -5.96 -18.88 -18.08
CA ASP A 127 -7.27 -18.90 -17.41
C ASP A 127 -7.46 -17.68 -16.50
N ALA A 128 -6.42 -17.31 -15.74
CA ALA A 128 -6.45 -16.17 -14.85
C ALA A 128 -6.52 -14.85 -15.63
N VAL A 129 -5.69 -14.69 -16.67
CA VAL A 129 -5.72 -13.53 -17.57
C VAL A 129 -7.09 -13.42 -18.25
N GLY A 130 -7.62 -14.52 -18.77
CA GLY A 130 -8.93 -14.58 -19.40
C GLY A 130 -10.06 -14.20 -18.44
N MET A 131 -10.00 -14.66 -17.19
CA MET A 131 -10.97 -14.29 -16.16
C MET A 131 -10.92 -12.79 -15.86
N VAL A 132 -9.74 -12.22 -15.63
CA VAL A 132 -9.58 -10.79 -15.31
C VAL A 132 -10.02 -9.93 -16.49
N ARG A 133 -9.64 -10.26 -17.73
CA ARG A 133 -10.06 -9.52 -18.93
C ARG A 133 -11.57 -9.50 -19.15
N ARG A 134 -12.25 -10.62 -18.90
CA ARG A 134 -13.71 -10.73 -19.09
C ARG A 134 -14.49 -9.98 -18.03
N ALA A 135 -13.98 -9.97 -16.80
CA ALA A 135 -14.70 -9.43 -15.66
C ALA A 135 -14.40 -7.96 -15.42
N SER A 136 -13.16 -7.51 -15.66
CA SER A 136 -12.73 -6.14 -15.36
C SER A 136 -13.53 -5.08 -16.13
N ARG A 137 -13.92 -4.01 -15.42
CA ARG A 137 -14.56 -2.81 -15.97
C ARG A 137 -13.55 -1.76 -16.48
N ALA A 138 -12.25 -2.09 -16.48
CA ALA A 138 -11.20 -1.17 -16.87
C ALA A 138 -11.44 -0.62 -18.28
N ALA A 139 -11.42 0.71 -18.41
CA ALA A 139 -11.64 1.41 -19.67
C ALA A 139 -10.49 1.19 -20.67
N MET A 140 -9.31 0.88 -20.16
CA MET A 140 -8.10 0.70 -20.94
C MET A 140 -7.49 -0.67 -20.67
N GLN A 141 -6.91 -1.28 -21.70
CA GLN A 141 -6.14 -2.51 -21.58
C GLN A 141 -4.75 -2.36 -22.22
N ARG A 142 -3.74 -2.92 -21.56
CA ARG A 142 -2.35 -2.96 -22.01
C ARG A 142 -1.77 -4.34 -21.79
N GLU A 143 -0.99 -4.80 -22.76
CA GLU A 143 -0.18 -6.01 -22.63
C GLU A 143 1.29 -5.60 -22.53
N ILE A 144 2.00 -6.20 -21.57
CA ILE A 144 3.45 -6.02 -21.41
C ILE A 144 4.15 -7.25 -21.96
N THR A 145 5.10 -7.02 -22.86
CA THR A 145 5.89 -8.08 -23.50
C THR A 145 7.38 -8.00 -23.16
N SER A 146 7.83 -6.90 -22.54
CA SER A 146 9.23 -6.68 -22.20
C SER A 146 9.40 -5.87 -20.91
N LEU A 147 10.59 -5.98 -20.31
CA LEU A 147 10.96 -5.20 -19.11
C LEU A 147 11.03 -3.70 -19.40
N GLU A 148 11.42 -3.30 -20.62
CA GLU A 148 11.47 -1.89 -21.01
C GLU A 148 10.06 -1.28 -21.02
N GLU A 149 9.09 -1.97 -21.61
CA GLU A 149 7.68 -1.55 -21.60
C GLU A 149 7.15 -1.43 -20.18
N TYR A 150 7.41 -2.44 -19.34
CA TYR A 150 7.02 -2.42 -17.93
C TYR A 150 7.61 -1.21 -17.19
N ASN A 151 8.92 -0.98 -17.31
CA ASN A 151 9.58 0.12 -16.63
C ASN A 151 9.08 1.49 -17.11
N ARG A 152 8.82 1.64 -18.42
CA ARG A 152 8.24 2.85 -18.98
C ARG A 152 6.82 3.10 -18.47
N LEU A 153 6.03 2.04 -18.34
CA LEU A 153 4.68 2.12 -17.79
C LEU A 153 4.69 2.47 -16.30
N ALA A 154 5.53 1.80 -15.52
CA ALA A 154 5.67 2.05 -14.08
C ALA A 154 6.16 3.47 -13.78
N SER A 155 7.18 3.95 -14.50
CA SER A 155 7.72 5.31 -14.32
C SER A 155 6.80 6.44 -14.77
N ARG A 156 5.76 6.13 -15.57
CA ARG A 156 4.81 7.14 -16.08
C ARG A 156 3.44 6.97 -15.47
N GLU A 157 2.75 5.90 -15.84
CA GLU A 157 1.34 5.72 -15.51
C GLU A 157 1.16 5.30 -14.05
N TYR A 158 2.03 4.44 -13.49
CA TYR A 158 1.87 4.02 -12.10
C TYR A 158 2.24 5.17 -11.16
N ALA A 159 3.35 5.86 -11.45
CA ALA A 159 3.75 7.06 -10.73
C ALA A 159 2.64 8.15 -10.79
N LYS A 160 2.07 8.41 -11.97
CA LYS A 160 0.95 9.35 -12.13
C LYS A 160 -0.27 8.91 -11.33
N ALA A 161 -0.65 7.64 -11.38
CA ALA A 161 -1.79 7.10 -10.64
C ALA A 161 -1.62 7.28 -9.12
N VAL A 162 -0.42 6.99 -8.62
CA VAL A 162 -0.09 7.18 -7.20
C VAL A 162 -0.14 8.65 -6.80
N ALA A 163 0.50 9.54 -7.56
CA ALA A 163 0.52 10.98 -7.25
C ALA A 163 -0.89 11.58 -7.24
N VAL A 164 -1.70 11.32 -8.27
CA VAL A 164 -3.09 11.81 -8.35
C VAL A 164 -3.93 11.28 -7.19
N ALA A 165 -3.77 10.02 -6.82
CA ALA A 165 -4.51 9.43 -5.72
C ALA A 165 -4.09 10.01 -4.37
N ALA A 166 -2.79 10.25 -4.17
CA ALA A 166 -2.28 10.92 -2.98
C ALA A 166 -2.86 12.34 -2.84
N ASP A 167 -2.90 13.11 -3.94
CA ASP A 167 -3.53 14.44 -3.96
C ASP A 167 -5.01 14.36 -3.58
N ARG A 168 -5.77 13.42 -4.17
CA ARG A 168 -7.19 13.22 -3.85
C ARG A 168 -7.43 12.82 -2.40
N VAL A 169 -6.53 12.00 -1.83
CA VAL A 169 -6.58 11.63 -0.41
C VAL A 169 -6.31 12.85 0.45
N GLY A 170 -5.34 13.68 0.07
CA GLY A 170 -4.99 14.88 0.82
C GLY A 170 -5.98 16.03 0.73
N ASP A 171 -6.72 16.13 -0.37
CA ASP A 171 -7.84 17.06 -0.49
C ASP A 171 -9.06 16.62 0.34
N ALA A 172 -9.15 15.33 0.70
CA ALA A 172 -10.31 14.74 1.36
C ALA A 172 -10.16 14.56 2.87
N ALA A 173 -8.99 14.88 3.44
CA ALA A 173 -8.70 14.67 4.86
C ALA A 173 -7.60 15.60 5.38
N ASP A 174 -7.64 15.90 6.67
CA ASP A 174 -6.59 16.63 7.37
C ASP A 174 -5.32 15.80 7.54
N CYS A 175 -5.45 14.46 7.61
CA CYS A 175 -4.35 13.53 7.79
C CYS A 175 -4.42 12.33 6.83
N MET A 176 -3.29 12.00 6.20
CA MET A 176 -3.12 10.78 5.42
C MET A 176 -2.34 9.73 6.22
N VAL A 177 -2.92 8.55 6.41
CA VAL A 177 -2.21 7.38 6.99
C VAL A 177 -1.80 6.45 5.85
N CYS A 178 -0.56 6.58 5.39
CA CYS A 178 -0.04 5.83 4.27
C CYS A 178 0.62 4.51 4.72
N GLU A 179 0.08 3.37 4.30
CA GLU A 179 0.71 2.06 4.48
C GLU A 179 1.67 1.74 3.34
N SER A 180 2.91 1.34 3.66
CA SER A 180 3.89 0.95 2.65
C SER A 180 3.66 -0.47 2.11
N TYR A 181 4.17 -0.73 0.91
CA TYR A 181 4.11 -2.06 0.30
C TYR A 181 5.27 -2.94 0.79
N ALA A 182 4.98 -4.17 1.21
CA ALA A 182 5.98 -5.14 1.69
C ALA A 182 6.95 -4.56 2.77
N ARG A 183 8.24 -4.42 2.43
CA ARG A 183 9.31 -3.87 3.28
C ARG A 183 9.84 -2.53 2.76
N VAL A 184 9.17 -1.91 1.80
CA VAL A 184 9.59 -0.68 1.14
C VAL A 184 9.55 0.47 2.13
N ALA A 185 10.65 1.22 2.24
CA ALA A 185 10.77 2.35 3.15
C ALA A 185 10.02 3.57 2.62
N VAL A 186 10.22 3.89 1.34
CA VAL A 186 9.66 5.08 0.68
C VAL A 186 8.69 4.62 -0.42
N PRO A 187 7.37 4.68 -0.19
CA PRO A 187 6.40 4.06 -1.08
C PRO A 187 6.16 4.80 -2.41
N TRP A 188 6.49 6.09 -2.50
CA TRP A 188 6.56 6.87 -3.75
C TRP A 188 7.49 8.08 -3.60
N GLN A 189 7.89 8.72 -4.71
CA GLN A 189 8.95 9.73 -4.73
C GLN A 189 8.61 10.99 -3.93
N GLU A 190 7.37 11.44 -4.00
CA GLU A 190 6.87 12.65 -3.33
C GLU A 190 6.38 12.37 -1.90
N CYS A 191 6.63 11.18 -1.35
CA CYS A 191 6.26 10.85 0.01
C CYS A 191 7.02 11.73 1.01
N ALA A 192 6.29 12.53 1.78
CA ALA A 192 6.83 13.41 2.80
C ALA A 192 6.06 13.22 4.11
N PRO A 193 6.37 12.17 4.90
CA PRO A 193 5.72 11.95 6.18
C PRO A 193 6.19 12.98 7.22
N ASP A 194 5.29 13.36 8.13
CA ASP A 194 5.65 14.06 9.38
C ASP A 194 6.19 13.05 10.40
N VAL A 195 5.61 11.84 10.42
CA VAL A 195 6.00 10.74 11.30
C VAL A 195 6.03 9.44 10.50
N ALA A 196 7.10 8.66 10.69
CA ALA A 196 7.19 7.29 10.19
C ALA A 196 7.04 6.28 11.34
N LEU A 197 5.95 5.51 11.33
CA LEU A 197 5.70 4.38 12.20
C LEU A 197 6.25 3.10 11.57
N VAL A 198 7.26 2.52 12.19
CA VAL A 198 7.87 1.27 11.73
C VAL A 198 7.38 0.11 12.59
N VAL A 199 6.72 -0.82 11.92
CA VAL A 199 6.02 -1.95 12.52
C VAL A 199 6.86 -3.22 12.42
N SER A 200 6.89 -3.97 13.52
CA SER A 200 7.36 -5.34 13.60
C SER A 200 6.40 -6.14 14.47
N PRO A 201 6.35 -7.48 14.37
CA PRO A 201 5.53 -8.27 15.28
C PRO A 201 5.81 -7.90 16.74
N GLY A 202 4.77 -7.49 17.46
CA GLY A 202 4.86 -7.10 18.87
C GLY A 202 5.28 -5.66 19.16
N ARG A 203 5.58 -4.82 18.16
CA ARG A 203 6.13 -3.47 18.42
C ARG A 203 5.93 -2.49 17.27
N VAL A 204 5.66 -1.23 17.63
CA VAL A 204 5.74 -0.05 16.75
C VAL A 204 6.81 0.91 17.29
N SER A 205 7.58 1.51 16.39
CA SER A 205 8.54 2.56 16.72
C SER A 205 8.27 3.78 15.84
N ALA A 206 8.19 4.96 16.44
CA ALA A 206 8.00 6.23 15.74
C ALA A 206 9.33 6.90 15.43
N TYR A 207 9.45 7.47 14.24
CA TYR A 207 10.61 8.23 13.77
C TYR A 207 10.16 9.58 13.23
N ASP A 208 11.02 10.58 13.38
CA ASP A 208 10.86 11.86 12.70
C ASP A 208 10.83 11.65 11.19
N GLY A 209 9.82 12.21 10.53
CA GLY A 209 9.59 11.96 9.10
C GLY A 209 10.68 12.54 8.21
N ALA A 210 11.20 13.73 8.51
CA ALA A 210 12.29 14.33 7.74
C ALA A 210 13.59 13.52 7.90
N ALA A 211 13.96 13.15 9.12
CA ALA A 211 15.11 12.30 9.39
C ALA A 211 14.97 10.92 8.72
N TYR A 212 13.75 10.36 8.68
CA TYR A 212 13.47 9.11 7.96
C TYR A 212 13.75 9.23 6.47
N MET A 213 13.29 10.32 5.84
CA MET A 213 13.52 10.58 4.41
C MET A 213 14.99 10.85 4.11
N ASP A 214 15.70 11.59 4.97
CA ASP A 214 17.14 11.82 4.85
C ASP A 214 17.91 10.50 4.90
N ALA A 215 17.62 9.63 5.88
CA ALA A 215 18.23 8.31 5.96
C ALA A 215 17.90 7.44 4.74
N ALA A 216 16.66 7.49 4.26
CA ALA A 216 16.26 6.75 3.06
C ALA A 216 17.04 7.19 1.81
N SER A 217 17.37 8.49 1.69
CA SER A 217 18.17 9.03 0.59
C SER A 217 19.62 8.50 0.59
N LEU A 218 20.20 8.26 1.78
CA LEU A 218 21.57 7.75 1.92
C LEU A 218 21.72 6.27 1.56
N VAL A 219 20.64 5.49 1.66
CA VAL A 219 20.65 4.04 1.38
C VAL A 219 20.59 3.73 -0.13
N GLN A 220 20.29 4.72 -0.98
CA GLN A 220 19.91 4.49 -2.38
C GLN A 220 20.99 3.82 -3.25
N PHE A 221 20.73 2.55 -3.61
CA PHE A 221 21.22 1.96 -4.88
C PHE A 221 20.11 1.20 -5.64
N ARG A 222 19.06 0.74 -4.95
CA ARG A 222 17.77 0.21 -5.43
C ARG A 222 16.77 0.36 -4.28
N GLU A 223 15.46 0.45 -4.56
CA GLU A 223 14.34 0.59 -3.59
C GLU A 223 14.72 0.33 -2.13
N ALA A 224 14.75 1.40 -1.31
CA ALA A 224 15.26 1.31 0.05
C ALA A 224 14.36 0.43 0.91
N SER A 225 14.96 -0.57 1.57
CA SER A 225 14.24 -1.42 2.51
C SER A 225 14.20 -0.77 3.90
N THR A 226 13.06 -0.91 4.59
CA THR A 226 12.76 -0.24 5.86
C THR A 226 13.83 -0.52 6.92
N ASP A 227 14.34 -1.75 6.99
CA ASP A 227 15.40 -2.16 7.92
C ASP A 227 16.69 -1.35 7.74
N ARG A 228 17.14 -1.15 6.50
CA ARG A 228 18.37 -0.40 6.22
C ARG A 228 18.24 1.09 6.53
N VAL A 229 17.04 1.64 6.39
CA VAL A 229 16.76 3.04 6.74
C VAL A 229 16.81 3.23 8.25
N VAL A 230 16.12 2.37 9.01
CA VAL A 230 16.06 2.54 10.48
C VAL A 230 17.36 2.20 11.19
N GLU A 231 18.29 1.47 10.56
CA GLU A 231 19.65 1.26 11.08
C GLU A 231 20.43 2.57 11.26
N LEU A 232 20.08 3.62 10.51
CA LEU A 232 20.72 4.93 10.58
C LEU A 232 20.07 5.88 11.59
N LEU A 233 18.98 5.45 12.25
CA LEU A 233 18.11 6.33 13.03
C LEU A 233 17.93 5.85 14.47
N GLN A 234 17.61 6.80 15.35
CA GLN A 234 17.05 6.49 16.67
C GLN A 234 15.55 6.82 16.68
N PRO A 235 14.69 5.92 17.18
CA PRO A 235 13.27 6.21 17.27
C PRO A 235 13.00 7.24 18.36
N LEU A 236 12.00 8.08 18.10
CA LEU A 236 11.47 9.07 19.04
C LEU A 236 10.70 8.39 20.17
N ALA A 237 9.91 7.37 19.83
CA ALA A 237 9.08 6.63 20.76
C ALA A 237 8.94 5.16 20.34
N ARG A 238 8.62 4.29 21.29
CA ARG A 238 8.38 2.86 21.06
C ARG A 238 7.23 2.37 21.92
N ALA A 239 6.35 1.58 21.32
CA ALA A 239 5.26 0.92 22.04
C ALA A 239 5.23 -0.57 21.74
N GLN A 240 4.83 -1.36 22.74
CA GLN A 240 4.52 -2.78 22.56
C GLN A 240 3.13 -2.91 21.95
N MET A 241 3.01 -3.76 20.92
CA MET A 241 1.75 -4.12 20.33
C MET A 241 1.37 -5.51 20.82
N PRO A 242 0.34 -5.65 21.68
CA PRO A 242 -0.03 -6.95 22.19
C PRO A 242 -0.59 -7.83 21.06
N PRO A 243 -0.41 -9.16 21.12
CA PRO A 243 -1.23 -10.04 20.30
C PRO A 243 -2.69 -9.85 20.70
N ALA A 244 -3.56 -9.61 19.72
CA ALA A 244 -4.98 -9.43 19.94
C ALA A 244 -5.75 -10.70 19.53
N ALA A 245 -6.66 -11.14 20.39
CA ALA A 245 -7.72 -12.07 20.01
C ALA A 245 -8.96 -11.25 19.62
N GLY A 246 -9.65 -11.62 18.53
CA GLY A 246 -10.83 -10.88 18.07
C GLY A 246 -10.47 -9.66 17.22
N ASP A 247 -11.10 -8.51 17.51
CA ASP A 247 -10.87 -7.28 16.74
C ASP A 247 -9.53 -6.63 17.13
N VAL A 248 -8.52 -6.89 16.30
CA VAL A 248 -7.18 -6.33 16.45
C VAL A 248 -7.18 -4.80 16.35
N VAL A 249 -8.02 -4.21 15.50
CA VAL A 249 -8.01 -2.75 15.32
C VAL A 249 -8.57 -2.07 16.56
N GLU A 250 -9.67 -2.57 17.09
CA GLU A 250 -10.23 -2.07 18.36
C GLU A 250 -9.22 -2.17 19.50
N THR A 251 -8.60 -3.35 19.67
CA THR A 251 -7.59 -3.59 20.71
C THR A 251 -6.41 -2.62 20.61
N LEU A 252 -5.91 -2.39 19.40
CA LEU A 252 -4.78 -1.47 19.18
C LEU A 252 -5.20 -0.01 19.36
N THR A 253 -6.43 0.37 19.01
CA THR A 253 -6.93 1.74 19.14
C THR A 253 -6.99 2.20 20.60
N GLU A 254 -7.26 1.29 21.54
CA GLU A 254 -7.33 1.60 22.99
C GLU A 254 -5.96 1.81 23.66
N LEU A 255 -4.86 1.62 22.95
CA LEU A 255 -3.53 1.82 23.52
C LEU A 255 -3.28 3.30 23.80
N SER A 256 -2.81 3.62 25.01
CA SER A 256 -2.52 4.99 25.43
C SER A 256 -1.24 5.58 24.82
N CYS A 257 -0.57 4.86 23.92
CA CYS A 257 0.71 5.27 23.34
C CYS A 257 0.57 6.17 22.11
N TRP A 258 -0.64 6.32 21.56
CA TRP A 258 -0.84 7.02 20.29
C TRP A 258 -0.48 8.51 20.36
N ASP A 259 -0.77 9.18 21.47
CA ASP A 259 -0.38 10.59 21.66
C ASP A 259 1.14 10.78 21.54
N GLU A 260 1.92 9.86 22.13
CA GLU A 260 3.39 9.90 22.07
C GLU A 260 3.91 9.51 20.68
N LEU A 261 3.34 8.46 20.07
CA LEU A 261 3.74 7.98 18.75
C LEU A 261 3.39 8.95 17.62
N LEU A 262 2.37 9.80 17.81
CA LEU A 262 1.84 10.74 16.82
C LEU A 262 2.05 12.20 17.21
N ALA A 263 2.98 12.51 18.12
CA ALA A 263 3.20 13.86 18.64
C ALA A 263 3.55 14.93 17.58
N GLY A 264 3.91 14.53 16.35
CA GLY A 264 4.13 15.44 15.20
C GLY A 264 2.90 15.65 14.32
N VAL A 265 1.76 15.07 14.66
CA VAL A 265 0.52 15.05 13.85
C VAL A 265 -0.70 15.56 14.62
N LEU A 266 -0.74 15.37 15.95
CA LEU A 266 -1.73 15.93 16.87
C LEU A 266 -1.36 17.35 17.31
#